data_AF-W7JYJ2-F1
#
_entry.id   AF-W7JYJ2-F1
#
_cell.length_a   1.000
_cell.length_b   1.000
_cell.length_c   1.000
_cell.angle_alpha   90.00
_cell.angle_beta   90.00
_cell.angle_gamma   90.00
#
_symmetry.space_group_name_H-M   'P 1'
#
loop_
_entity.id
_entity.type
_entity.pdbx_description
1 polymer ?
#
loop_
_entity_poly.entity_id
_entity_poly.type
_entity_poly.pdbx_seq_one_letter_code
_entity_poly.pdbx_strand_id
1 'polypeptide(L)'
;MSVHPFIVRYKEAFVEDCVLYVAMDYCINGDLGKVIKKHKELETPIPEKKIKRWLLQIIMAIKFIHDKKLIHRGEIFIFEENYKK
;
A
#
# COMPACT_ATOMS: atom_id res chain seq x y z
N MET A 1 -18.05 -1.10 8.60
CA MET A 1 -16.82 -0.25 8.62
C MET A 1 -16.53 0.18 7.19
N SER A 2 -16.43 1.48 6.91
CA SER A 2 -16.21 1.97 5.55
C SER A 2 -14.82 1.58 5.04
N VAL A 3 -14.79 0.79 3.96
CA VAL A 3 -13.57 0.41 3.24
C VAL A 3 -13.08 1.62 2.45
N HIS A 4 -11.84 2.07 2.71
CA HIS A 4 -11.23 3.11 1.89
C HIS A 4 -10.51 2.48 0.68
N PRO A 5 -10.72 2.98 -0.55
CA PRO A 5 -10.17 2.37 -1.76
C PRO A 5 -8.63 2.32 -1.78
N PHE A 6 -7.95 3.14 -0.98
CA PHE A 6 -6.48 3.19 -0.92
C PHE A 6 -5.87 2.66 0.39
N ILE A 7 -6.63 1.89 1.19
CA ILE A 7 -6.11 1.18 2.39
C ILE A 7 -6.23 -0.33 2.17
N VAL A 8 -5.13 -1.07 2.28
CA VAL A 8 -5.11 -2.53 2.11
C VAL A 8 -6.13 -3.17 3.06
N ARG A 9 -6.99 -4.06 2.55
CA ARG A 9 -8.01 -4.70 3.39
C ARG A 9 -7.35 -5.79 4.24
N TYR A 10 -7.58 -5.69 5.54
CA TYR A 10 -7.35 -6.79 6.47
C TYR A 10 -8.44 -7.86 6.27
N LYS A 11 -8.05 -9.13 6.19
CA LYS A 11 -8.98 -10.26 6.08
C LYS A 11 -9.13 -10.96 7.42
N GLU A 12 -8.02 -11.49 7.94
CA GLU A 12 -7.99 -12.25 9.18
C GLU A 12 -6.56 -12.28 9.75
N ALA A 13 -6.46 -12.69 11.00
CA ALA A 13 -5.20 -13.00 11.65
C ALA A 13 -5.41 -14.19 12.58
N PHE A 14 -4.44 -15.09 12.60
CA PHE A 14 -4.47 -16.30 13.41
C PHE A 14 -3.07 -16.62 13.93
N VAL A 15 -3.00 -17.40 15.00
CA VAL A 15 -1.75 -17.82 15.62
C VAL A 15 -1.63 -19.33 15.46
N GLU A 16 -0.50 -19.78 14.94
CA GLU A 16 -0.14 -21.20 14.81
C GLU A 16 1.33 -21.33 15.23
N ASP A 17 1.65 -22.34 16.05
CA ASP A 17 3.01 -22.58 16.57
C ASP A 17 3.71 -21.34 17.17
N CYS A 18 2.96 -20.53 17.94
CA CYS A 18 3.42 -19.26 18.54
C CYS A 18 3.83 -18.18 17.51
N VAL A 19 3.45 -18.32 16.24
CA VAL A 19 3.67 -17.33 15.17
C VAL A 19 2.35 -16.65 14.82
N LEU A 20 2.35 -15.31 14.74
CA LEU A 20 1.19 -14.52 14.28
C LEU A 20 1.20 -14.39 12.76
N TYR A 21 0.15 -14.88 12.12
CA TYR A 21 -0.12 -14.72 10.70
C TYR A 21 -1.18 -13.65 10.48
N VAL A 22 -0.95 -12.73 9.54
CA VAL A 22 -1.90 -11.67 9.19
C VAL A 22 -2.18 -11.74 7.69
N ALA A 23 -3.41 -12.10 7.33
CA ALA A 23 -3.88 -12.18 5.97
C ALA A 23 -4.50 -10.84 5.52
N MET A 24 -4.05 -10.36 4.36
CA MET A 24 -4.48 -9.11 3.76
C MET A 24 -4.62 -9.24 2.24
N ASP A 25 -5.18 -8.23 1.58
CA ASP A 25 -5.22 -8.18 0.11
C ASP A 25 -3.80 -8.21 -0.48
N TYR A 26 -3.62 -9.05 -1.51
CA TYR A 26 -2.30 -9.25 -2.14
C TYR A 26 -1.91 -8.05 -3.01
N CYS A 27 -0.71 -7.52 -2.75
CA CYS A 27 -0.14 -6.39 -3.48
C CYS A 27 0.97 -6.90 -4.41
N ILE A 28 0.61 -7.22 -5.66
CA ILE A 28 1.50 -7.88 -6.64
C ILE A 28 2.82 -7.15 -6.89
N ASN A 29 2.82 -5.82 -6.82
CA ASN A 29 4.02 -5.01 -7.09
C ASN A 29 4.86 -4.77 -5.83
N GLY A 30 4.51 -5.40 -4.70
CA GLY A 30 5.20 -5.25 -3.43
C GLY A 30 5.09 -3.84 -2.85
N ASP A 31 6.11 -3.43 -2.09
CA ASP A 31 6.19 -2.10 -1.50
C ASP A 31 6.79 -1.06 -2.47
N LEU A 32 6.37 0.19 -2.30
CA LEU A 32 6.82 1.32 -3.12
C LEU A 32 8.34 1.53 -3.04
N GLY A 33 8.96 1.23 -1.89
CA GLY A 33 10.41 1.34 -1.69
C GLY A 33 11.19 0.44 -2.66
N LYS A 34 10.78 -0.82 -2.80
CA LYS A 34 11.35 -1.76 -3.78
C LYS A 34 11.16 -1.29 -5.22
N VAL A 35 9.99 -0.75 -5.54
CA VAL A 35 9.72 -0.21 -6.89
C VAL A 35 10.67 0.94 -7.22
N ILE A 36 10.84 1.90 -6.29
CA ILE A 36 11.76 3.02 -6.45
C ILE A 36 13.21 2.53 -6.60
N LYS A 37 13.64 1.60 -5.73
CA LYS A 37 14.98 1.02 -5.78
C LYS A 37 15.26 0.35 -7.12
N LYS A 38 14.33 -0.46 -7.63
CA LYS A 38 14.45 -1.14 -8.93
C LYS A 38 14.60 -0.15 -10.08
N HIS A 39 13.80 0.91 -10.11
CA HIS A 39 13.90 1.95 -11.14
C HIS A 39 15.25 2.68 -11.10
N LYS A 40 15.76 2.94 -9.90
CA LYS A 40 17.08 3.54 -9.70
C LYS A 40 18.21 2.62 -10.21
N GLU A 41 18.15 1.32 -9.90
CA GLU A 41 19.14 0.33 -10.34
C GLU A 41 19.14 0.13 -11.86
N LEU A 42 17.97 0.22 -12.50
CA LEU A 42 17.82 0.11 -13.95
C LEU A 42 18.09 1.44 -14.69
N GLU A 43 18.40 2.53 -13.97
CA GLU A 43 18.52 3.89 -14.52
C GLU A 43 17.30 4.33 -15.36
N THR A 44 16.12 3.80 -15.02
CA THR A 44 14.87 4.12 -15.72
C THR A 44 14.00 5.03 -14.87
N PRO A 45 13.75 6.28 -15.29
CA PRO A 45 12.92 7.19 -14.50
C PRO A 45 11.47 6.70 -14.43
N ILE A 46 10.84 6.92 -13.28
CA ILE A 46 9.40 6.69 -13.13
C ILE A 46 8.66 7.87 -13.77
N PRO A 47 7.69 7.64 -14.68
CA PRO A 47 6.94 8.73 -15.29
C PRO A 47 6.24 9.60 -14.25
N GLU A 48 6.35 10.93 -14.37
CA GLU A 48 5.78 11.88 -13.41
C GLU A 48 4.27 11.69 -13.20
N LYS A 49 3.54 11.35 -14.27
CA LYS A 49 2.11 11.02 -14.20
C LYS A 49 1.82 9.88 -13.22
N LYS A 50 2.69 8.87 -13.16
CA LYS A 50 2.58 7.73 -12.25
C LYS A 50 2.86 8.14 -10.81
N ILE A 51 3.90 8.95 -10.60
CA ILE A 51 4.26 9.52 -9.28
C ILE A 51 3.10 10.36 -8.73
N LYS A 52 2.53 11.27 -9.54
CA LYS A 52 1.38 12.10 -9.17
C LYS A 52 0.17 11.25 -8.75
N ARG A 53 -0.12 10.18 -9.50
CA ARG A 53 -1.23 9.26 -9.17
C ARG A 53 -0.99 8.56 -7.83
N TRP A 54 0.20 8.02 -7.58
CA TRP A 54 0.53 7.41 -6.29
C TRP A 54 0.44 8.40 -5.15
N LEU A 55 1.01 9.60 -5.32
CA LEU A 55 0.97 10.65 -4.30
C LEU A 55 -0.46 11.01 -3.91
N LEU A 56 -1.36 11.19 -4.89
CA LEU A 56 -2.77 11.46 -4.62
C LEU A 56 -3.43 10.33 -3.82
N GLN A 57 -3.22 9.07 -4.21
CA GLN A 57 -3.78 7.91 -3.52
C GLN A 57 -3.28 7.80 -2.07
N ILE A 58 -1.98 8.03 -1.86
CA ILE A 58 -1.34 8.03 -0.53
C ILE A 58 -1.91 9.15 0.34
N ILE A 59 -2.00 10.38 -0.18
CA ILE A 59 -2.57 11.52 0.56
C ILE A 59 -4.02 11.25 0.96
N MET A 60 -4.83 10.70 0.06
CA MET A 60 -6.22 10.34 0.37
C MET A 60 -6.32 9.28 1.48
N ALA A 61 -5.47 8.25 1.43
CA ALA A 61 -5.40 7.23 2.49
C ALA A 61 -4.96 7.82 3.83
N ILE A 62 -3.90 8.64 3.83
CA ILE A 62 -3.35 9.30 5.02
C ILE A 62 -4.39 10.24 5.63
N LYS A 63 -5.07 11.04 4.82
CA LYS A 63 -6.16 11.90 5.31
C LYS A 63 -7.23 11.08 6.02
N PHE A 64 -7.69 10.00 5.42
CA PHE A 64 -8.73 9.14 6.02
C PHE A 64 -8.33 8.55 7.37
N ILE A 65 -7.08 8.10 7.53
CA ILE A 65 -6.62 7.58 8.83
C ILE A 65 -6.38 8.69 9.86
N HIS A 66 -5.88 9.85 9.43
CA HIS A 66 -5.66 11.00 10.31
C HIS A 66 -6.99 11.58 10.82
N ASP A 67 -8.02 11.61 9.98
CA ASP A 67 -9.39 11.98 10.38
C ASP A 67 -9.94 11.03 11.47
N LYS A 68 -9.42 9.80 11.54
CA LYS A 68 -9.72 8.80 12.58
C LYS A 68 -8.73 8.79 13.75
N LYS A 69 -7.82 9.78 13.83
CA LYS A 69 -6.76 9.89 14.84
C LYS A 69 -5.79 8.70 14.86
N LEU A 70 -5.61 8.02 13.73
CA LEU A 70 -4.66 6.92 13.55
C LEU A 70 -3.42 7.42 12.80
N ILE A 71 -2.24 6.94 13.18
CA ILE A 71 -0.96 7.26 12.51
C ILE A 71 -0.50 6.02 11.74
N HIS A 72 -0.12 6.19 10.47
CA HIS A 72 0.29 5.08 9.59
C HIS A 72 1.54 4.34 10.06
N ARG A 73 2.69 5.05 10.15
CA ARG A 73 4.03 4.54 10.52
C ARG A 73 4.57 3.28 9.82
N GLY A 74 3.85 2.71 8.86
CA GLY A 74 4.26 1.51 8.13
C GLY A 74 4.60 1.75 6.66
N GLU A 75 4.63 0.65 5.91
CA GLU A 75 4.98 0.56 4.49
C GLU A 75 3.81 0.91 3.56
N ILE A 76 4.12 1.44 2.37
CA ILE A 76 3.15 1.67 1.30
C ILE A 76 3.26 0.56 0.27
N PHE A 77 2.17 -0.16 0.03
CA PHE A 77 2.11 -1.24 -0.95
C PHE A 77 1.43 -0.82 -2.26
N ILE A 78 1.87 -1.41 -3.37
CA ILE A 78 1.39 -1.09 -4.72
C ILE A 78 0.55 -2.24 -5.26
N PHE A 79 -0.72 -1.94 -5.54
CA PHE A 79 -1.62 -2.84 -6.25
C PHE A 79 -1.34 -2.84 -7.76
N GLU A 80 -1.93 -3.81 -8.46
CA GLU A 80 -2.08 -3.72 -9.91
C GLU A 80 -2.98 -2.53 -10.29
N GLU A 81 -2.71 -1.87 -11.41
CA GLU A 81 -3.44 -0.66 -11.81
C GLU A 81 -4.96 -0.87 -11.97
N ASN A 82 -5.39 -2.12 -12.21
CA ASN A 82 -6.79 -2.52 -12.38
C ASN A 82 -7.35 -3.34 -11.22
N TYR A 83 -6.65 -3.40 -10.08
CA TYR A 83 -7.11 -4.18 -8.94
C TYR A 83 -8.44 -3.63 -8.41
N LYS A 84 -9.47 -4.49 -8.42
CA LYS A 84 -10.78 -4.21 -7.81
C LYS A 84 -10.84 -4.91 -6.45
N LYS A 85 -11.12 -4.12 -5.42
CA LYS A 85 -11.35 -4.57 -4.05
C LYS A 85 -12.71 -5.21 -3.84
#